data_AF-A0A7S2K789-F1
#
_entry.id   AF-A0A7S2K789-F1
#
_cell.length_a   1.000
_cell.length_b   1.000
_cell.length_c   1.000
_cell.angle_alpha   90.00
_cell.angle_beta   90.00
_cell.angle_gamma   90.00
#
_symmetry.space_group_name_H-M   'P 1'
#
loop_
_entity.id
_entity.type
_entity.pdbx_description
1 polymer ?
#
loop_
_entity_poly.entity_id
_entity_poly.type
_entity_poly.pdbx_seq_one_letter_code
_entity_poly.pdbx_strand_id
1 'polypeptide(L)'
;RDLDTVDDGCWLYLPSFMQSLGSKSPGKINNNNAFYELAVVHTLGIDHVGHTFGPHTEQMNAKYAQTDEQVFRNVMQPISTNNESCQVAIIFGDHGMSDDGNHGGSSEHE
;
A
#
# COMPACT_ATOMS: atom_id res chain seq x y z
N ARG A 1 -16.60 13.64 4.74
CA ARG A 1 -16.42 12.43 3.92
C ARG A 1 -15.39 11.57 4.64
N ASP A 2 -15.53 10.25 4.58
CA ASP A 2 -14.58 9.34 5.21
C ASP A 2 -13.32 9.23 4.33
N LEU A 3 -12.16 9.51 4.92
CA LEU A 3 -10.86 9.56 4.24
C LEU A 3 -9.93 8.43 4.70
N ASP A 4 -10.31 7.69 5.74
CA ASP A 4 -9.37 6.91 6.53
C ASP A 4 -9.81 5.46 6.72
N THR A 5 -11.12 5.16 6.77
CA THR A 5 -11.59 3.81 7.14
C THR A 5 -11.02 2.69 6.26
N VAL A 6 -10.86 2.93 4.95
CA VAL A 6 -10.29 1.94 4.03
C VAL A 6 -8.80 1.75 4.30
N ASP A 7 -8.05 2.84 4.41
CA ASP A 7 -6.63 2.84 4.68
C ASP A 7 -6.33 2.20 6.04
N ASP A 8 -7.05 2.60 7.09
CA ASP A 8 -6.93 2.05 8.44
C ASP A 8 -7.21 0.55 8.47
N GLY A 9 -8.20 0.07 7.70
CA GLY A 9 -8.44 -1.35 7.50
C GLY A 9 -7.22 -2.05 6.89
N CYS A 10 -6.65 -1.52 5.81
CA CYS A 10 -5.44 -2.07 5.22
C CYS A 10 -4.28 -2.15 6.21
N TRP A 11 -4.02 -1.06 6.94
CA TRP A 11 -2.90 -0.98 7.87
C TRP A 11 -3.11 -1.83 9.13
N LEU A 12 -4.35 -2.05 9.56
CA LEU A 12 -4.66 -2.92 10.68
C LEU A 12 -4.35 -4.40 10.39
N TYR A 13 -4.63 -4.89 9.19
CA TYR A 13 -4.50 -6.32 8.86
C TYR A 13 -3.17 -6.70 8.21
N LEU A 14 -2.51 -5.77 7.53
CA LEU A 14 -1.26 -6.04 6.81
C LEU A 14 -0.15 -6.62 7.70
N PRO A 15 0.12 -6.13 8.93
CA PRO A 15 1.19 -6.68 9.76
C PRO A 15 1.01 -8.16 10.11
N SER A 16 -0.22 -8.56 10.43
CA SER A 16 -0.53 -9.98 10.71
C SER A 16 -0.37 -10.84 9.48
N PHE A 17 -0.75 -10.34 8.30
CA PHE A 17 -0.52 -11.03 7.04
C PHE A 17 0.98 -11.19 6.76
N MET A 18 1.77 -10.11 6.89
CA MET A 18 3.23 -10.13 6.67
C MET A 18 3.95 -11.11 7.60
N GLN A 19 3.51 -11.26 8.85
CA GLN A 19 4.05 -12.27 9.78
C GLN A 19 3.69 -13.70 9.40
N SER A 20 2.55 -13.90 8.73
CA SER A 20 2.15 -15.22 8.23
C SER A 20 2.93 -15.66 6.99
N LEU A 21 3.49 -14.70 6.23
CA LEU A 21 4.33 -15.00 5.07
C LEU A 21 5.56 -15.82 5.49
N GLY A 22 5.80 -16.93 4.80
CA GLY A 22 6.90 -17.86 5.07
C GLY A 22 6.73 -18.77 6.29
N SER A 23 5.71 -18.57 7.13
CA SER A 23 5.39 -19.45 8.26
C SER A 23 4.72 -20.74 7.79
N LYS A 24 5.50 -21.79 7.50
CA LYS A 24 5.02 -23.18 7.28
C LYS A 24 4.03 -23.58 8.40
N SER A 25 2.84 -24.19 8.24
CA SER A 25 2.05 -24.78 7.13
C SER A 25 0.57 -24.94 7.56
N PRO A 26 -0.43 -24.95 6.64
CA PRO A 26 -1.62 -25.77 6.82
C PRO A 26 -1.60 -26.91 5.79
N GLY A 27 -0.91 -28.00 6.13
CA GLY A 27 -0.97 -29.26 5.40
C GLY A 27 0.32 -29.62 4.67
N LYS A 28 0.91 -30.77 5.05
CA LYS A 28 1.86 -31.50 4.21
C LYS A 28 1.31 -31.64 2.79
N ILE A 29 1.90 -30.96 1.83
CA ILE A 29 1.90 -31.43 0.44
C ILE A 29 3.33 -31.88 0.16
N ASN A 30 3.51 -33.20 0.21
CA ASN A 30 4.72 -33.85 -0.26
C ASN A 30 4.79 -33.60 -1.77
N ASN A 31 5.58 -32.64 -2.23
CA ASN A 31 6.17 -32.53 -3.56
C ASN A 31 7.18 -31.38 -3.54
N ASN A 32 8.28 -31.50 -4.29
CA ASN A 32 9.38 -30.54 -4.38
C ASN A 32 9.00 -29.17 -5.02
N ASN A 33 7.80 -28.65 -4.77
CA ASN A 33 7.33 -27.39 -5.33
C ASN A 33 7.56 -26.24 -4.34
N ALA A 34 8.24 -25.19 -4.81
CA ALA A 34 8.26 -23.90 -4.14
C ALA A 34 6.86 -23.29 -4.16
N PHE A 35 6.41 -22.74 -3.03
CA PHE A 35 5.17 -21.98 -2.92
C PHE A 35 5.50 -20.49 -2.91
N TYR A 36 4.76 -19.70 -3.67
CA TYR A 36 4.85 -18.24 -3.68
C TYR A 36 3.61 -17.66 -3.00
N GLU A 37 3.81 -16.62 -2.21
CA GLU A 37 2.76 -15.89 -1.51
C GLU A 37 2.70 -14.46 -2.05
N LEU A 38 1.49 -13.91 -2.18
CA LEU A 38 1.26 -12.56 -2.73
C LEU A 38 0.33 -11.78 -1.81
N ALA A 39 0.75 -10.58 -1.43
CA ALA A 39 -0.09 -9.57 -0.78
C ALA A 39 -0.44 -8.49 -1.81
N VAL A 40 -1.71 -8.06 -1.84
CA VAL A 40 -2.12 -6.85 -2.57
C VAL A 40 -2.81 -5.93 -1.57
N VAL A 41 -2.29 -4.71 -1.44
CA VAL A 41 -2.83 -3.67 -0.58
C VAL A 41 -3.20 -2.49 -1.46
N HIS A 42 -4.46 -2.07 -1.38
CA HIS A 42 -4.99 -0.97 -2.16
C HIS A 42 -5.64 0.04 -1.21
N THR A 43 -5.01 1.20 -1.09
CA THR A 43 -5.46 2.31 -0.24
C THR A 43 -6.13 3.39 -1.08
N LEU A 44 -7.04 4.16 -0.48
CA LEU A 44 -7.81 5.20 -1.18
C LEU A 44 -7.55 6.62 -0.64
N GLY A 45 -6.89 6.76 0.52
CA GLY A 45 -6.81 8.04 1.22
C GLY A 45 -6.18 9.16 0.41
N ILE A 46 -5.12 8.90 -0.37
CA ILE A 46 -4.46 9.91 -1.22
C ILE A 46 -5.43 10.44 -2.29
N ASP A 47 -6.08 9.55 -3.03
CA ASP A 47 -7.05 9.93 -4.07
C ASP A 47 -8.22 10.72 -3.45
N HIS A 48 -8.82 10.18 -2.40
CA HIS A 48 -9.95 10.82 -1.73
C HIS A 48 -9.62 12.21 -1.16
N VAL A 49 -8.43 12.39 -0.58
CA VAL A 49 -7.97 13.70 -0.10
C VAL A 49 -7.78 14.68 -1.26
N GLY A 50 -7.22 14.22 -2.38
CA GLY A 50 -7.06 15.04 -3.59
C GLY A 50 -8.37 15.50 -4.18
N HIS A 51 -9.36 14.62 -4.35
CA HIS A 51 -10.71 15.01 -4.80
C HIS A 51 -11.43 15.95 -3.83
N THR A 52 -11.14 15.84 -2.53
CA THR A 52 -11.87 16.59 -1.50
C THR A 52 -11.29 17.97 -1.25
N PHE A 53 -9.96 18.10 -1.24
CA PHE A 53 -9.28 19.34 -0.87
C PHE A 53 -8.42 19.92 -1.99
N GLY A 54 -8.05 19.12 -2.99
CA GLY A 54 -7.09 19.47 -4.04
C GLY A 54 -5.67 18.98 -3.72
N PRO A 55 -4.85 18.77 -4.76
CA PRO A 55 -3.50 18.18 -4.62
C PRO A 55 -2.50 19.08 -3.89
N HIS A 56 -2.69 20.40 -3.93
CA HIS A 56 -1.75 21.38 -3.37
C HIS A 56 -2.19 21.91 -2.00
N THR A 57 -2.57 21.01 -1.10
CA THR A 57 -3.11 21.35 0.23
C THR A 57 -2.34 20.74 1.38
N GLU A 58 -2.47 21.33 2.57
CA GLU A 58 -1.88 20.78 3.80
C GLU A 58 -2.46 19.39 4.13
N GLN A 59 -3.74 19.18 3.83
CA GLN A 59 -4.42 17.89 3.99
C GLN A 59 -3.78 16.81 3.10
N MET A 60 -3.44 17.15 1.86
CA MET A 60 -2.73 16.24 0.96
C MET A 60 -1.34 15.90 1.50
N ASN A 61 -0.58 16.90 1.96
CA ASN A 61 0.73 16.67 2.56
C ASN A 61 0.67 15.79 3.81
N ALA A 62 -0.33 16.01 4.67
CA ALA A 62 -0.56 15.19 5.86
C ALA A 62 -0.90 13.74 5.47
N LYS A 63 -1.70 13.54 4.41
CA LYS A 63 -2.03 12.20 3.91
C LYS A 63 -0.81 11.50 3.31
N TYR A 64 0.03 12.18 2.53
CA TYR A 64 1.28 11.61 2.05
C TYR A 64 2.19 11.17 3.20
N ALA A 65 2.36 12.01 4.22
CA ALA A 65 3.18 11.67 5.39
C ALA A 65 2.63 10.44 6.13
N GLN A 66 1.30 10.35 6.30
CA GLN A 66 0.65 9.19 6.89
C GLN A 66 0.91 7.91 6.07
N THR A 67 0.69 7.96 4.75
CA THR A 67 0.91 6.79 3.88
C THR A 67 2.38 6.37 3.85
N ASP A 68 3.31 7.32 3.76
CA ASP A 68 4.75 7.05 3.77
C ASP A 68 5.19 6.35 5.07
N GLU A 69 4.73 6.84 6.22
CA GLU A 69 5.02 6.21 7.52
C GLU A 69 4.49 4.77 7.59
N GLN A 70 3.26 4.53 7.12
CA GLN A 70 2.64 3.20 7.15
C GLN A 70 3.36 2.23 6.20
N VAL A 71 3.72 2.67 4.99
CA VAL A 71 4.49 1.87 4.03
C VAL A 71 5.87 1.53 4.62
N PHE A 72 6.54 2.51 5.23
CA PHE A 72 7.84 2.27 5.85
C PHE A 72 7.75 1.22 6.96
N ARG A 73 6.83 1.40 7.92
CA ARG A 73 6.71 0.53 9.09
C ARG A 73 6.18 -0.86 8.77
N ASN A 74 5.20 -0.98 7.87
CA ASN A 74 4.48 -2.24 7.66
C ASN A 74 4.95 -3.03 6.42
N VAL A 75 5.68 -2.41 5.51
CA VAL A 75 6.19 -3.06 4.28
C VAL A 75 7.71 -3.07 4.26
N MET A 76 8.35 -1.90 4.27
CA MET A 76 9.79 -1.79 4.04
C MET A 76 10.63 -2.35 5.19
N GLN A 77 10.26 -2.02 6.44
CA GLN A 77 10.98 -2.49 7.62
C GLN A 77 10.90 -4.02 7.79
N PRO A 78 9.73 -4.67 7.67
CA PRO A 78 9.63 -6.13 7.73
C PRO A 78 10.42 -6.83 6.62
N ILE A 79 10.35 -6.33 5.38
CA ILE A 79 11.09 -6.91 4.25
C ILE A 79 12.60 -6.77 4.43
N SER A 80 13.08 -5.60 4.88
CA SER A 80 14.52 -5.36 5.04
C SER A 80 15.15 -6.13 6.22
N THR A 81 14.35 -6.57 7.18
CA THR A 81 14.83 -7.31 8.36
C THR A 81 14.72 -8.83 8.22
N ASN A 82 13.93 -9.32 7.25
CA ASN A 82 13.77 -10.74 6.99
C ASN A 82 14.84 -11.27 6.02
N ASN A 83 15.97 -11.72 6.58
CA ASN A 83 17.08 -12.26 5.79
C ASN A 83 16.87 -13.72 5.34
N GLU A 84 15.77 -14.36 5.71
CA GLU A 84 15.52 -15.78 5.48
C GLU A 84 14.69 -16.05 4.20
N SER A 85 14.17 -15.00 3.56
CA SER A 85 13.31 -15.12 2.38
C SER A 85 13.63 -14.08 1.30
N CYS A 86 13.39 -14.44 0.04
CA CYS A 86 13.52 -13.51 -1.08
C CYS A 86 12.17 -12.80 -1.26
N GLN A 87 12.07 -11.57 -0.74
CA GLN A 87 10.86 -10.76 -0.78
C GLN A 87 11.06 -9.55 -1.69
N VAL A 88 10.00 -9.17 -2.41
CA VAL A 88 9.99 -7.98 -3.27
C VAL A 88 8.73 -7.18 -2.95
N ALA A 89 8.90 -5.88 -2.68
CA ALA A 89 7.81 -4.92 -2.62
C ALA A 89 7.77 -4.10 -3.91
N ILE A 90 6.55 -3.89 -4.42
CA ILE A 90 6.28 -3.00 -5.55
C ILE A 90 5.22 -2.01 -5.08
N ILE A 91 5.52 -0.72 -5.17
CA ILE A 91 4.63 0.37 -4.78
C ILE A 91 4.45 1.28 -5.98
N PHE A 92 3.20 1.53 -6.36
CA PHE A 92 2.84 2.34 -7.50
C PHE A 92 1.43 2.90 -7.33
N GLY A 93 1.15 4.01 -8.00
CA GLY A 93 -0.21 4.50 -8.23
C GLY A 93 -0.73 4.04 -9.59
N ASP A 94 -2.03 4.02 -9.76
CA ASP A 94 -2.71 3.70 -11.01
C ASP A 94 -2.92 4.92 -11.91
N HIS A 95 -3.13 6.11 -11.33
CA HIS A 95 -3.22 7.38 -12.05
C HIS A 95 -2.62 8.55 -11.27
N GLY A 96 -2.45 9.69 -11.96
CA GLY A 96 -2.10 10.99 -11.37
C GLY A 96 -3.34 11.78 -10.92
N MET A 97 -3.13 13.03 -10.53
CA MET A 97 -4.19 13.97 -10.12
C MET A 97 -3.95 15.31 -10.81
N SER A 98 -4.98 15.91 -11.41
CA SER A 98 -4.93 17.26 -11.95
C SER A 98 -5.07 18.33 -10.86
N ASP A 99 -4.72 19.58 -11.16
CA ASP A 99 -4.74 20.69 -10.20
C ASP A 99 -6.13 20.98 -9.59
N ASP A 100 -7.21 20.63 -10.31
CA ASP A 100 -8.60 20.74 -9.84
C ASP A 100 -9.06 19.52 -9.03
N GLY A 101 -8.16 18.56 -8.77
CA GLY A 101 -8.43 17.38 -7.96
C GLY A 101 -9.15 16.27 -8.71
N ASN A 102 -9.19 16.27 -10.05
CA ASN A 102 -9.69 15.16 -10.85
C ASN A 102 -8.57 14.17 -11.21
N HIS A 103 -8.90 13.08 -11.88
CA HIS A 103 -7.89 12.11 -12.34
C HIS A 103 -7.00 12.73 -13.42
N GLY A 104 -5.69 12.68 -13.20
CA GLY A 104 -4.67 13.04 -14.19
C GLY A 104 -4.54 12.00 -15.30
N GLY A 105 -3.94 12.39 -16.42
CA GLY A 105 -3.64 11.51 -17.58
C GLY A 105 -4.50 11.74 -18.83
N SER A 106 -5.40 12.72 -18.85
CA SER A 106 -6.23 13.08 -20.02
C SER A 106 -6.26 14.57 -20.35
N SER A 107 -5.48 15.41 -19.64
CA SER A 107 -5.42 16.86 -19.89
C SER A 107 -4.28 17.21 -20.84
N GLU A 108 -4.43 18.28 -21.64
CA GLU A 108 -3.41 18.75 -22.62
C GLU A 108 -2.08 19.20 -21.96
N HIS A 109 -2.02 19.30 -20.63
CA HIS A 109 -0.86 19.81 -19.89
C HIS A 109 -0.03 18.72 -19.19
N GLU A 110 -0.22 17.45 -19.55
CA GLU A 110 0.69 16.37 -19.19
C GLU A 110 1.74 16.09 -20.27
#